data_AF-A0A0X3U278-F1
#
_entry.id   AF-A0A0X3U278-F1
#
_cell.length_a   1.000
_cell.length_b   1.000
_cell.length_c   1.000
_cell.angle_alpha   90.00
_cell.angle_beta   90.00
_cell.angle_gamma   90.00
#
_symmetry.space_group_name_H-M   'P 1'
#
loop_
_entity.id
_entity.type
_entity.pdbx_description
1 polymer ?
#
loop_
_entity_poly.entity_id
_entity_poly.type
_entity_poly.pdbx_seq_one_letter_code
_entity_poly.pdbx_strand_id
1 'polypeptide(L)'
;MPVAAITLTTASRYNRKYLGFAVFPLFFGVQQALEGGLWLSLGQGAPETTHWFAIGFLFFAYFFWPFWVPLSAYFVEPKRHLKRIFLIFSLLGALLGAFLFAPLLFLDEPLPIHIVHHSIHYSSPLMWDNVVHRTLIRGVYAIIVCAPILLSSINAVRMFGYLITLSVIGGFVVAHYAFTSIWCFAAAILSCYVLFIIREASKSVPTHRPNEI
;
A
#
# COMPACT_ATOMS: atom_id res chain seq x y z
N MET A 1 13.51 11.42 1.31
CA MET A 1 12.03 11.42 1.17
C MET A 1 11.40 12.57 1.98
N PRO A 2 11.34 13.80 1.44
CA PRO A 2 10.87 14.96 2.19
C PRO A 2 9.40 14.86 2.65
N VAL A 3 8.51 14.37 1.78
CA VAL A 3 7.08 14.21 2.10
C VAL A 3 6.88 13.29 3.31
N ALA A 4 7.55 12.14 3.33
CA ALA A 4 7.50 11.19 4.45
C ALA A 4 7.95 11.81 5.78
N ALA A 5 9.05 12.55 5.78
CA ALA A 5 9.54 13.21 6.99
C ALA A 5 8.52 14.24 7.50
N ILE A 6 7.93 15.05 6.60
CA ILE A 6 6.94 16.07 6.95
C ILE A 6 5.66 15.42 7.47
N THR A 7 5.14 14.38 6.81
CA THR A 7 3.90 13.70 7.23
C THR A 7 4.07 13.07 8.61
N LEU A 8 5.16 12.34 8.84
CA LEU A 8 5.44 11.66 10.11
C LEU A 8 5.64 12.64 11.26
N THR A 9 6.43 13.69 11.07
CA THR A 9 6.68 14.71 12.11
C THR A 9 5.41 15.48 12.44
N THR A 10 4.63 15.89 11.43
CA THR A 10 3.37 16.62 11.62
C THR A 10 2.34 15.76 12.35
N ALA A 11 2.13 14.51 11.92
CA ALA A 11 1.21 13.60 12.58
C ALA A 11 1.65 13.28 14.01
N SER A 12 2.95 13.06 14.26
CA SER A 12 3.47 12.77 15.59
C SER A 12 3.25 13.92 16.58
N ARG A 13 3.38 15.16 16.10
CA ARG A 13 3.29 16.38 16.92
C ARG A 13 1.85 16.83 17.16
N TYR A 14 0.99 16.78 16.15
CA TYR A 14 -0.34 17.37 16.22
C TYR A 14 -1.45 16.33 16.36
N ASN A 15 -1.39 15.20 15.66
CA ASN A 15 -2.46 14.20 15.70
C ASN A 15 -1.98 12.77 15.39
N ARG A 16 -1.63 12.03 16.44
CA ARG A 16 -1.05 10.68 16.33
C ARG A 16 -1.98 9.65 15.68
N LYS A 17 -3.30 9.90 15.64
CA LYS A 17 -4.25 9.00 14.96
C LYS A 17 -3.95 8.88 13.46
N TYR A 18 -3.36 9.91 12.86
CA TYR A 18 -2.99 9.94 11.44
C TYR A 18 -1.63 9.28 11.14
N LEU A 19 -0.93 8.75 12.15
CA LEU A 19 0.37 8.08 11.93
C LEU A 19 0.26 6.92 10.95
N GLY A 20 -0.84 6.16 10.97
CA GLY A 20 -1.06 5.07 10.01
C GLY A 20 -0.93 5.54 8.56
N PHE A 21 -1.62 6.62 8.20
CA PHE A 21 -1.52 7.26 6.88
C PHE A 21 -0.17 7.95 6.67
N ALA A 22 0.41 8.56 7.71
CA ALA A 22 1.64 9.34 7.61
C ALA A 22 2.86 8.53 7.16
N VAL A 23 2.85 7.21 7.38
CA VAL A 23 3.92 6.30 6.95
C VAL A 23 3.81 5.94 5.46
N PHE A 24 2.67 6.16 4.80
CA PHE A 24 2.46 5.75 3.41
C PHE A 24 3.56 6.27 2.46
N PRO A 25 3.93 7.56 2.47
CA PRO A 25 4.99 8.05 1.59
C PRO A 25 6.35 7.39 1.87
N LEU A 26 6.64 7.02 3.12
CA LEU A 26 7.87 6.30 3.45
C LEU A 26 7.85 4.91 2.80
N PHE A 27 6.79 4.15 3.02
CA PHE A 27 6.69 2.78 2.51
C PHE A 27 6.55 2.70 1.00
N PHE A 28 5.88 3.66 0.36
CA PHE A 28 5.92 3.78 -1.09
C PHE A 28 7.35 3.97 -1.59
N GLY A 29 8.15 4.82 -0.95
CA GLY A 29 9.55 4.99 -1.36
C GLY A 29 10.44 3.80 -1.10
N VAL A 30 10.25 3.10 0.03
CA VAL A 30 10.94 1.84 0.29
C VAL A 30 10.60 0.82 -0.79
N GLN A 31 9.32 0.66 -1.11
CA GLN A 31 8.88 -0.23 -2.18
C GLN A 31 9.47 0.16 -3.55
N GLN A 32 9.56 1.45 -3.86
CA GLN A 32 10.21 1.94 -5.09
C GLN A 32 11.73 1.71 -5.10
N ALA A 33 12.41 1.85 -3.96
CA ALA A 33 13.83 1.55 -3.86
C ALA A 33 14.10 0.05 -4.04
N LEU A 34 13.23 -0.81 -3.52
CA LEU A 34 13.30 -2.27 -3.71
C LEU A 34 13.10 -2.63 -5.20
N GLU A 35 12.15 -2.01 -5.87
CA GLU A 35 11.94 -2.18 -7.31
C GLU A 35 13.13 -1.68 -8.14
N GLY A 36 13.72 -0.54 -7.78
CA GLY A 36 14.94 -0.04 -8.41
C GLY A 36 16.13 -0.99 -8.22
N GLY A 37 16.29 -1.55 -7.02
CA GLY A 37 17.29 -2.58 -6.74
C GLY A 37 17.05 -3.85 -7.58
N LEU A 38 15.79 -4.24 -7.76
CA LEU A 38 15.43 -5.37 -8.60
C LEU A 38 15.82 -5.16 -10.06
N TRP A 39 15.58 -3.97 -10.62
CA TRP A 39 16.02 -3.61 -11.97
C TRP A 39 17.54 -3.73 -12.15
N LEU A 40 18.31 -3.21 -11.19
CA LEU A 40 19.78 -3.29 -11.22
C LEU A 40 20.26 -4.74 -11.13
N SER A 41 19.65 -5.53 -10.25
CA SER A 41 20.00 -6.94 -10.03
C SER A 41 19.70 -7.81 -11.25
N LEU A 42 18.57 -7.58 -11.91
CA LEU A 42 18.22 -8.25 -13.16
C LEU A 42 19.22 -7.92 -14.28
N GLY A 43 19.65 -6.65 -14.38
CA GLY A 43 20.64 -6.22 -15.37
C GLY A 43 22.05 -6.80 -15.14
N GLN A 44 22.38 -7.16 -13.90
CA GLN A 44 23.68 -7.75 -13.54
C GLN A 44 23.68 -9.29 -13.58
N GLY A 45 22.53 -9.94 -13.81
CA GLY A 45 22.42 -11.39 -13.78
C GLY A 45 22.74 -11.98 -12.39
N ALA A 46 22.39 -11.28 -11.31
CA ALA A 46 22.66 -11.69 -9.94
C ALA A 46 21.40 -12.30 -9.29
N PRO A 47 21.20 -13.63 -9.34
CA PRO A 47 19.93 -14.28 -8.96
C PRO A 47 19.60 -14.13 -7.48
N GLU A 48 20.59 -14.26 -6.59
CA GLU A 48 20.41 -14.14 -5.13
C GLU A 48 19.88 -12.76 -4.72
N THR A 49 20.51 -11.69 -5.21
CA THR A 49 20.06 -10.31 -4.91
C THR A 49 18.70 -10.01 -5.54
N THR A 50 18.42 -10.60 -6.71
CA THR A 50 17.13 -10.45 -7.41
C THR A 50 16.01 -11.01 -6.54
N HIS A 51 16.22 -12.17 -5.95
CA HIS A 51 15.26 -12.81 -5.06
C HIS A 51 14.94 -11.93 -3.83
N TRP A 52 15.95 -11.41 -3.14
CA TRP A 52 15.75 -10.55 -1.96
C TRP A 52 15.00 -9.26 -2.27
N PHE A 53 15.35 -8.58 -3.37
CA PHE A 53 14.62 -7.37 -3.80
C PHE A 53 13.16 -7.69 -4.18
N ALA A 54 12.93 -8.82 -4.86
CA ALA A 54 11.59 -9.24 -5.24
C ALA A 54 10.73 -9.60 -4.01
N ILE A 55 11.24 -10.38 -3.06
CA ILE A 55 10.52 -10.69 -1.81
C ILE A 55 10.19 -9.42 -1.05
N GLY A 56 11.15 -8.49 -0.92
CA GLY A 56 10.91 -7.21 -0.26
C GLY A 56 9.81 -6.41 -0.94
N PHE A 57 9.84 -6.30 -2.28
CA PHE A 57 8.80 -5.61 -3.04
C PHE A 57 7.43 -6.27 -2.88
N LEU A 58 7.38 -7.60 -2.98
CA LEU A 58 6.15 -8.40 -2.92
C LEU A 58 5.58 -8.44 -1.50
N PHE A 59 6.39 -8.31 -0.45
CA PHE A 59 5.89 -8.11 0.91
C PHE A 59 4.95 -6.90 0.98
N PHE A 60 5.36 -5.78 0.39
CA PHE A 60 4.51 -4.59 0.37
C PHE A 60 3.24 -4.84 -0.46
N ALA A 61 3.41 -5.37 -1.67
CA ALA A 61 2.33 -5.58 -2.62
C ALA A 61 1.29 -6.61 -2.16
N TYR A 62 1.72 -7.73 -1.57
CA TYR A 62 0.83 -8.83 -1.20
C TYR A 62 0.34 -8.73 0.23
N PHE A 63 1.21 -8.40 1.18
CA PHE A 63 0.87 -8.44 2.61
C PHE A 63 0.55 -7.08 3.19
N PHE A 64 1.46 -6.12 3.05
CA PHE A 64 1.43 -4.89 3.82
C PHE A 64 0.20 -4.03 3.53
N TRP A 65 -0.08 -3.71 2.26
CA TRP A 65 -1.14 -2.76 1.90
C TRP A 65 -2.56 -3.24 2.25
N PRO A 66 -2.97 -4.49 1.96
CA PRO A 66 -4.29 -5.02 2.36
C PRO A 66 -4.54 -4.95 3.85
N PHE A 67 -3.52 -5.17 4.66
CA PHE A 67 -3.61 -5.09 6.10
C PHE A 67 -3.61 -3.63 6.59
N TRP A 68 -2.65 -2.83 6.11
CA TRP A 68 -2.31 -1.54 6.70
C TRP A 68 -3.26 -0.41 6.29
N VAL A 69 -3.79 -0.44 5.06
CA VAL A 69 -4.72 0.59 4.57
C VAL A 69 -6.00 0.65 5.41
N PRO A 70 -6.77 -0.44 5.58
CA PRO A 70 -7.91 -0.46 6.49
C PRO A 70 -7.54 -0.15 7.94
N LEU A 71 -6.39 -0.62 8.43
CA LEU A 71 -5.96 -0.33 9.79
C LEU A 71 -5.69 1.18 10.01
N SER A 72 -5.13 1.84 9.01
CA SER A 72 -4.92 3.30 9.04
C SER A 72 -6.25 4.05 9.09
N ALA A 73 -7.25 3.59 8.32
CA ALA A 73 -8.60 4.12 8.37
C ALA A 73 -9.26 3.91 9.76
N TYR A 74 -9.04 2.74 10.38
CA TYR A 74 -9.54 2.43 11.72
C TYR A 74 -9.06 3.42 12.79
N PHE A 75 -7.79 3.85 12.74
CA PHE A 75 -7.22 4.76 13.74
C PHE A 75 -7.84 6.15 13.70
N VAL A 76 -8.18 6.66 12.50
CA VAL A 76 -8.73 8.00 12.32
C VAL A 76 -10.25 8.06 12.43
N GLU A 77 -10.94 6.97 12.09
CA GLU A 77 -12.40 6.94 11.99
C GLU A 77 -13.09 7.18 13.36
N PRO A 78 -14.01 8.16 13.47
CA PRO A 78 -14.73 8.43 14.71
C PRO A 78 -15.91 7.46 14.95
N LYS A 79 -16.57 6.95 13.90
CA LYS A 79 -17.79 6.15 14.06
C LYS A 79 -17.47 4.71 14.47
N ARG A 80 -17.93 4.30 15.66
CA ARG A 80 -17.61 2.97 16.25
C ARG A 80 -18.01 1.77 15.38
N HIS A 81 -19.14 1.84 14.68
CA HIS A 81 -19.55 0.74 13.78
C HIS A 81 -18.61 0.63 12.57
N LEU A 82 -18.23 1.76 11.94
CA LEU A 82 -17.27 1.77 10.84
C LEU A 82 -15.89 1.31 11.28
N LYS A 83 -15.43 1.70 12.48
CA LYS A 83 -14.19 1.17 13.06
C LYS A 83 -14.19 -0.35 13.11
N ARG A 84 -15.27 -0.99 13.58
CA ARG A 84 -15.35 -2.46 13.62
C ARG A 84 -15.24 -3.06 12.21
N ILE A 85 -15.91 -2.46 11.23
CA ILE A 85 -15.80 -2.88 9.83
C ILE A 85 -14.34 -2.76 9.36
N PHE A 86 -13.67 -1.64 9.61
CA PHE A 86 -12.30 -1.43 9.14
C PHE A 86 -11.31 -2.39 9.80
N LEU A 87 -11.53 -2.74 11.07
CA LEU A 87 -10.74 -3.76 11.75
C LEU A 87 -10.94 -5.14 11.11
N ILE A 88 -12.18 -5.52 10.80
CA ILE A 88 -12.48 -6.78 10.10
C ILE A 88 -11.77 -6.81 8.74
N PHE A 89 -11.87 -5.72 7.97
CA PHE A 89 -11.19 -5.59 6.68
C PHE A 89 -9.67 -5.68 6.81
N SER A 90 -9.08 -5.10 7.87
CA SER A 90 -7.65 -5.22 8.15
C SER A 90 -7.25 -6.66 8.48
N LEU A 91 -8.04 -7.38 9.28
CA LEU A 91 -7.79 -8.80 9.57
C LEU A 91 -7.92 -9.65 8.32
N LEU A 92 -8.95 -9.43 7.49
CA LEU A 92 -9.10 -10.11 6.20
C LEU A 92 -7.94 -9.81 5.27
N GLY A 93 -7.46 -8.57 5.26
CA GLY A 93 -6.27 -8.17 4.51
C GLY A 93 -4.99 -8.84 5.00
N ALA A 94 -4.81 -9.00 6.31
CA ALA A 94 -3.69 -9.74 6.87
C ALA A 94 -3.76 -11.24 6.52
N LEU A 95 -4.95 -11.84 6.58
CA LEU A 95 -5.16 -13.24 6.21
C LEU A 95 -4.90 -13.48 4.72
N LEU A 96 -5.49 -12.66 3.85
CA LEU A 96 -5.25 -12.71 2.41
C LEU A 96 -3.77 -12.46 2.10
N GLY A 97 -3.18 -11.46 2.76
CA GLY A 97 -1.78 -11.14 2.58
C GLY A 97 -0.86 -12.28 2.99
N ALA A 98 -1.13 -12.92 4.14
CA ALA A 98 -0.38 -14.08 4.58
C ALA A 98 -0.53 -15.25 3.60
N PHE A 99 -1.76 -15.48 3.12
CA PHE A 99 -2.05 -16.50 2.11
C PHE A 99 -1.27 -16.27 0.80
N LEU A 100 -1.14 -15.02 0.37
CA LEU A 100 -0.39 -14.67 -0.84
C LEU A 100 1.13 -14.64 -0.64
N PHE A 101 1.60 -14.24 0.54
CA PHE A 101 3.02 -14.01 0.81
C PHE A 101 3.75 -15.24 1.36
N ALA A 102 3.09 -16.08 2.17
CA ALA A 102 3.67 -17.31 2.72
C ALA A 102 4.30 -18.25 1.66
N PRO A 103 3.69 -18.50 0.48
CA PRO A 103 4.34 -19.30 -0.56
C PRO A 103 5.74 -18.82 -0.95
N LEU A 104 5.96 -17.50 -0.96
CA LEU A 104 7.24 -16.93 -1.36
C LEU A 104 8.34 -17.16 -0.32
N LEU A 105 7.98 -17.48 0.92
CA LEU A 105 8.92 -17.71 2.02
C LEU A 105 9.22 -19.19 2.25
N PHE A 106 8.26 -20.06 1.93
CA PHE A 106 8.30 -21.48 2.32
C PHE A 106 8.44 -22.44 1.14
N LEU A 107 8.27 -21.98 -0.10
CA LEU A 107 8.52 -22.81 -1.28
C LEU A 107 9.91 -22.51 -1.81
N ASP A 108 10.71 -23.56 -1.98
CA ASP A 108 12.05 -23.49 -2.59
C ASP A 108 12.00 -23.29 -4.11
N GLU A 109 10.80 -23.10 -4.68
CA GLU A 109 10.61 -22.84 -6.10
C GLU A 109 11.09 -21.41 -6.45
N PRO A 110 12.03 -21.27 -7.39
CA PRO A 110 12.54 -19.95 -7.76
C PRO A 110 11.40 -19.10 -8.33
N LEU A 111 11.22 -17.91 -7.77
CA LEU A 111 10.30 -16.89 -8.29
C LEU A 111 10.68 -16.56 -9.75
N PRO A 112 9.87 -16.94 -10.75
CA PRO A 112 10.14 -16.61 -12.13
C PRO A 112 9.88 -15.11 -12.32
N ILE A 113 10.97 -14.35 -12.42
CA ILE A 113 10.96 -12.91 -12.63
C ILE A 113 11.45 -12.65 -14.05
N HIS A 114 10.59 -12.07 -14.87
CA HIS A 114 10.89 -11.81 -16.28
C HIS A 114 10.64 -10.35 -16.62
N ILE A 115 11.50 -9.77 -17.44
CA ILE A 115 11.25 -8.45 -18.02
C ILE A 115 10.36 -8.68 -19.25
N VAL A 116 9.15 -8.13 -19.21
CA VAL A 116 8.16 -8.22 -20.29
C VAL A 116 7.78 -6.79 -20.67
N HIS A 117 8.08 -6.40 -21.91
CA HIS A 117 7.77 -5.06 -22.45
C HIS A 117 8.23 -3.89 -21.55
N HIS A 118 9.48 -3.94 -21.06
CA HIS A 118 10.07 -2.94 -20.15
C HIS A 118 9.39 -2.83 -18.77
N SER A 119 8.69 -3.88 -18.33
CA SER A 119 8.12 -4.00 -17.00
C SER A 119 8.53 -5.32 -16.35
N ILE A 120 8.65 -5.34 -15.03
CA ILE A 120 8.97 -6.55 -14.28
C ILE A 120 7.69 -7.34 -14.06
N HIS A 121 7.63 -8.53 -14.65
CA HIS A 121 6.54 -9.48 -14.44
C HIS A 121 6.94 -10.49 -13.36
N TYR A 122 6.14 -10.52 -12.30
CA TYR A 122 6.27 -11.49 -11.21
C TYR A 122 5.31 -12.65 -11.49
N SER A 123 5.83 -13.75 -12.02
CA SER A 123 5.04 -14.96 -12.24
C SER A 123 4.93 -15.73 -10.93
N SER A 124 4.17 -15.23 -9.95
CA SER A 124 3.97 -16.00 -8.71
C SER A 124 3.23 -17.30 -9.06
N PRO A 125 3.84 -18.48 -8.80
CA PRO A 125 3.07 -19.71 -8.76
C PRO A 125 2.17 -19.60 -7.53
N LEU A 126 0.91 -19.21 -7.73
CA LEU A 126 -0.06 -19.40 -6.66
C LEU A 126 -0.20 -20.92 -6.51
N MET A 127 0.03 -21.44 -5.31
CA MET A 127 -0.14 -22.88 -5.03
C MET A 127 -1.56 -23.37 -5.42
N TRP A 128 -2.50 -22.45 -5.56
CA TRP A 128 -3.91 -22.66 -5.82
C TRP A 128 -4.40 -22.06 -7.14
N ASP A 129 -3.53 -21.85 -8.14
CA ASP A 129 -3.95 -21.30 -9.44
C ASP A 129 -5.02 -22.16 -10.11
N ASN A 130 -5.03 -23.46 -9.82
CA ASN A 130 -6.04 -24.43 -10.26
C ASN A 130 -7.35 -24.38 -9.45
N VAL A 131 -7.35 -23.75 -8.27
CA VAL A 131 -8.47 -23.77 -7.31
C VAL A 131 -9.16 -22.40 -7.24
N VAL A 132 -8.42 -21.29 -7.37
CA VAL A 132 -8.97 -19.93 -7.25
C VAL A 132 -8.52 -19.08 -8.42
N HIS A 133 -9.49 -18.53 -9.16
CA HIS A 133 -9.22 -17.68 -10.32
C HIS A 133 -8.48 -16.39 -9.90
N ARG A 134 -7.36 -16.05 -10.57
CA ARG A 134 -6.55 -14.85 -10.29
C ARG A 134 -7.38 -13.55 -10.27
N THR A 135 -8.37 -13.45 -11.15
CA THR A 135 -9.30 -12.30 -11.23
C THR A 135 -10.10 -12.13 -9.94
N LEU A 136 -10.56 -13.24 -9.33
CA LEU A 136 -11.31 -13.20 -8.08
C LEU A 136 -10.42 -12.68 -6.94
N ILE A 137 -9.18 -13.18 -6.82
CA ILE A 137 -8.23 -12.74 -5.79
C ILE A 137 -7.95 -11.24 -5.92
N ARG A 138 -7.70 -10.75 -7.14
CA ARG A 138 -7.49 -9.31 -7.39
C ARG A 138 -8.72 -8.48 -7.04
N GLY A 139 -9.92 -8.98 -7.34
CA GLY A 139 -11.18 -8.35 -6.96
C GLY A 139 -11.36 -8.27 -5.44
N VAL A 140 -11.13 -9.37 -4.72
CA VAL A 140 -11.19 -9.42 -3.26
C VAL A 140 -10.15 -8.49 -2.64
N TYR A 141 -8.91 -8.50 -3.13
CA TYR A 141 -7.85 -7.58 -2.73
C TYR A 141 -8.29 -6.12 -2.87
N ALA A 142 -8.81 -5.75 -4.06
CA ALA A 142 -9.26 -4.40 -4.33
C ALA A 142 -10.39 -3.97 -3.39
N ILE A 143 -11.35 -4.86 -3.12
CA ILE A 143 -12.43 -4.61 -2.17
C ILE A 143 -11.87 -4.40 -0.77
N ILE A 144 -10.93 -5.25 -0.32
CA ILE A 144 -10.32 -5.15 1.00
C ILE A 144 -9.63 -3.80 1.21
N VAL A 145 -8.92 -3.32 0.20
CA VAL A 145 -8.18 -2.04 0.27
C VAL A 145 -9.13 -0.85 0.12
N CYS A 146 -10.02 -0.87 -0.88
CA CYS A 146 -10.80 0.31 -1.28
C CYS A 146 -12.08 0.51 -0.47
N ALA A 147 -12.85 -0.54 -0.19
CA ALA A 147 -14.13 -0.40 0.51
C ALA A 147 -14.04 0.32 1.87
N PRO A 148 -13.09 0.02 2.79
CA PRO A 148 -13.08 0.64 4.11
C PRO A 148 -12.81 2.15 4.04
N ILE A 149 -11.84 2.58 3.21
CA ILE A 149 -11.53 4.00 3.04
C ILE A 149 -12.64 4.76 2.31
N LEU A 150 -13.35 4.13 1.35
CA LEU A 150 -14.54 4.71 0.71
C LEU A 150 -15.72 4.87 1.67
N LEU A 151 -15.86 3.96 2.64
CA LEU A 151 -16.93 4.01 3.65
C LEU A 151 -16.64 5.00 4.78
N SER A 152 -15.42 5.52 4.91
CA SER A 152 -15.05 6.42 6.02
C SER A 152 -15.95 7.64 6.09
N SER A 153 -16.28 8.07 7.31
CA SER A 153 -17.04 9.29 7.55
C SER A 153 -16.23 10.57 7.32
N ILE A 154 -14.89 10.46 7.25
CA ILE A 154 -13.98 11.58 7.02
C ILE A 154 -13.83 11.82 5.52
N ASN A 155 -14.29 12.98 5.04
CA ASN A 155 -14.26 13.33 3.61
C ASN A 155 -12.87 13.21 2.98
N ALA A 156 -11.82 13.62 3.70
CA ALA A 156 -10.44 13.52 3.21
C ALA A 156 -10.00 12.06 3.02
N VAL A 157 -10.37 11.15 3.94
CA VAL A 157 -10.08 9.71 3.80
C VAL A 157 -10.89 9.10 2.66
N ARG A 158 -12.15 9.50 2.51
CA ARG A 158 -13.01 9.05 1.40
C ARG A 158 -12.47 9.46 0.04
N MET A 159 -11.98 10.69 -0.08
CA MET A 159 -11.34 11.18 -1.31
C MET A 159 -10.06 10.42 -1.63
N PHE A 160 -9.25 10.09 -0.63
CA PHE A 160 -8.13 9.16 -0.82
C PHE A 160 -8.61 7.80 -1.35
N GLY A 161 -9.73 7.30 -0.84
CA GLY A 161 -10.43 6.12 -1.35
C GLY A 161 -10.81 6.21 -2.83
N TYR A 162 -11.32 7.36 -3.30
CA TYR A 162 -11.62 7.55 -4.72
C TYR A 162 -10.36 7.56 -5.57
N LEU A 163 -9.29 8.24 -5.14
CA LEU A 163 -8.02 8.29 -5.88
C LEU A 163 -7.40 6.91 -6.06
N ILE A 164 -7.34 6.11 -5.00
CA ILE A 164 -6.79 4.75 -5.09
C ILE A 164 -7.70 3.81 -5.89
N THR A 165 -9.03 3.95 -5.76
CA THR A 165 -9.98 3.16 -6.56
C THR A 165 -9.84 3.46 -8.05
N LEU A 166 -9.70 4.73 -8.41
CA LEU A 166 -9.47 5.14 -9.80
C LEU A 166 -8.13 4.60 -10.32
N SER A 167 -7.08 4.63 -9.49
CA SER A 167 -5.78 4.03 -9.83
C SER A 167 -5.89 2.52 -10.07
N VAL A 168 -6.63 1.80 -9.21
CA VAL A 168 -6.88 0.36 -9.36
C VAL A 168 -7.65 0.07 -10.64
N ILE A 169 -8.74 0.80 -10.92
CA ILE A 169 -9.52 0.66 -12.16
C ILE A 169 -8.64 0.94 -13.38
N GLY A 170 -7.85 2.01 -13.35
CA GLY A 170 -6.89 2.32 -14.40
C GLY A 170 -5.89 1.18 -14.63
N GLY A 171 -5.38 0.56 -13.55
CA GLY A 171 -4.49 -0.60 -13.63
C GLY A 171 -5.17 -1.85 -14.22
N PHE A 172 -6.47 -2.05 -13.98
CA PHE A 172 -7.23 -3.14 -14.63
C PHE A 172 -7.52 -2.86 -16.11
N VAL A 173 -7.81 -1.62 -16.48
CA VAL A 173 -8.24 -1.22 -17.84
C VAL A 173 -7.05 -1.05 -18.79
N VAL A 174 -5.95 -0.43 -18.34
CA VAL A 174 -4.80 -0.04 -19.19
C VAL A 174 -3.82 -1.21 -19.44
N ALA A 175 -4.25 -2.44 -19.14
CA ALA A 175 -3.55 -3.69 -19.41
C ALA A 175 -2.30 -3.99 -18.55
N HIS A 176 -2.10 -5.29 -18.36
CA HIS A 176 -1.15 -5.95 -17.45
C HIS A 176 0.32 -5.48 -17.54
N TYR A 177 0.73 -4.80 -18.61
CA TYR A 177 2.13 -4.48 -18.90
C TYR A 177 2.60 -3.14 -18.29
N ALA A 178 1.71 -2.15 -18.13
CA ALA A 178 2.06 -0.82 -17.59
C ALA A 178 1.71 -0.65 -16.09
N PHE A 179 1.31 -1.74 -15.43
CA PHE A 179 0.81 -1.75 -14.06
C PHE A 179 1.79 -1.12 -13.05
N THR A 180 3.08 -1.46 -13.17
CA THR A 180 4.15 -0.88 -12.36
C THR A 180 4.23 0.64 -12.48
N SER A 181 4.34 1.17 -13.70
CA SER A 181 4.49 2.62 -13.92
C SER A 181 3.26 3.43 -13.48
N ILE A 182 2.06 2.89 -13.67
CA ILE A 182 0.80 3.49 -13.18
C ILE A 182 0.81 3.55 -11.65
N TRP A 183 1.28 2.48 -11.00
CA TRP A 183 1.37 2.42 -9.55
C TRP A 183 2.40 3.41 -8.99
N CYS A 184 3.56 3.57 -9.62
CA CYS A 184 4.57 4.56 -9.22
C CYS A 184 4.00 5.99 -9.27
N PHE A 185 3.32 6.32 -10.37
CA PHE A 185 2.67 7.63 -10.54
C PHE A 185 1.54 7.84 -9.51
N ALA A 186 0.72 6.81 -9.29
CA ALA A 186 -0.32 6.83 -8.27
C ALA A 186 0.27 7.00 -6.86
N ALA A 187 1.35 6.30 -6.52
CA ALA A 187 2.03 6.41 -5.23
C ALA A 187 2.52 7.84 -4.97
N ALA A 188 3.03 8.54 -5.99
CA ALA A 188 3.40 9.95 -5.88
C ALA A 188 2.19 10.85 -5.60
N ILE A 189 1.11 10.72 -6.38
CA ILE A 189 -0.14 11.48 -6.18
C ILE A 189 -0.73 11.21 -4.80
N LEU A 190 -0.84 9.94 -4.41
CA LEU A 190 -1.38 9.50 -3.13
C LEU A 190 -0.51 10.01 -1.98
N SER A 191 0.81 10.05 -2.12
CA SER A 191 1.72 10.62 -1.11
C SER A 191 1.51 12.13 -0.92
N CYS A 192 1.34 12.88 -2.02
CA CYS A 192 0.99 14.30 -1.96
C CYS A 192 -0.39 14.52 -1.31
N TYR A 193 -1.36 13.65 -1.60
CA TYR A 193 -2.68 13.72 -0.99
C TYR A 193 -2.67 13.38 0.50
N VAL A 194 -1.85 12.42 0.93
CA VAL A 194 -1.62 12.12 2.35
C VAL A 194 -1.04 13.33 3.08
N LEU A 195 -0.11 14.07 2.46
CA LEU A 195 0.40 15.32 3.01
C LEU A 195 -0.72 16.35 3.22
N PHE A 196 -1.63 16.46 2.25
CA PHE A 196 -2.83 17.31 2.38
C PHE A 196 -3.71 16.87 3.56
N ILE A 197 -4.03 15.56 3.67
CA ILE A 197 -4.83 15.01 4.78
C ILE A 197 -4.23 15.39 6.14
N ILE A 198 -2.92 15.20 6.29
CA ILE A 198 -2.23 15.41 7.57
C ILE A 198 -2.14 16.90 7.92
N ARG A 199 -1.89 17.76 6.93
CA ARG A 199 -1.91 19.21 7.14
C ARG A 199 -3.28 19.69 7.58
N GLU A 200 -4.33 19.22 6.92
CA GLU A 200 -5.70 19.60 7.29
C GLU A 200 -6.06 19.10 8.70
N ALA A 201 -5.69 17.86 9.03
CA ALA A 201 -5.88 17.29 10.36
C ALA A 201 -5.06 17.97 11.46
N SER A 202 -3.96 18.65 11.13
CA SER A 202 -3.15 19.41 12.09
C SER A 202 -3.77 20.76 12.46
N LYS A 203 -4.52 21.38 11.54
CA LYS A 203 -5.18 22.68 11.79
C LYS A 203 -6.32 22.58 12.80
N SER A 204 -6.95 21.41 12.90
CA SER A 204 -8.08 21.19 13.81
C SER A 204 -7.67 20.94 15.27
N VAL A 205 -6.37 20.88 15.56
CA VAL A 205 -5.84 20.72 16.92
C VAL A 205 -5.43 22.10 17.46
N PRO A 206 -6.04 22.59 18.55
CA PRO A 206 -5.64 23.86 19.16
C PRO A 206 -4.15 23.80 19.50
N THR A 207 -3.38 24.77 19.03
CA THR A 207 -1.97 24.88 19.40
C THR A 207 -1.90 25.26 20.88
N HIS A 208 -1.51 24.32 21.75
CA HIS A 208 -1.08 24.68 23.08
C HIS A 208 0.25 25.42 22.89
N ARG A 209 0.20 26.77 22.92
CA ARG A 209 1.41 27.57 23.08
C ARG A 209 2.03 27.14 24.41
N PRO A 210 3.28 26.67 24.46
CA PRO A 210 4.00 26.60 25.72
C PRO A 210 4.01 28.03 26.27
N ASN A 211 3.53 28.21 27.50
CA ASN A 211 3.57 29.50 28.17
C ASN A 211 5.00 30.05 28.11
N GLU A 212 5.17 31.22 27.51
CA GLU A 212 6.36 32.05 27.74
C GLU A 212 6.33 32.44 29.22
N ILE A 213 7.32 31.96 29.97
CA ILE A 213 7.64 32.37 31.35
C ILE A 213 8.83 33.33 31.24
#